data_AF-M3Y542-F1
#
_entry.id   AF-M3Y542-F1
#
_cell.length_a   1.000
_cell.length_b   1.000
_cell.length_c   1.000
_cell.angle_alpha   90.00
_cell.angle_beta   90.00
_cell.angle_gamma   90.00
#
_symmetry.space_group_name_H-M   'P 1'
#
loop_
_entity.id
_entity.type
_entity.pdbx_description
1 polymer ?
#
loop_
_entity_poly.entity_id
_entity_poly.type
_entity_poly.pdbx_seq_one_letter_code
_entity_poly.pdbx_strand_id
1 'polypeptide(L)' 'MQCGLREAKFWISLYNNKKLKWVWLDGTVVTLHKLQIQGLKNANNKCVHIKHGQVVAEDCQNNGYCICKKIIYLD' A
#
# COMPACT_ATOMS: atom_id res chain seq x y z
N MET A 1 -23.42 -6.54 1.57
CA MET A 1 -22.05 -6.03 1.75
C MET A 1 -21.66 -6.23 3.21
N GLN A 2 -20.62 -7.02 3.50
CA GLN A 2 -20.22 -7.35 4.88
C GLN A 2 -19.51 -6.16 5.55
N CYS A 3 -20.10 -5.64 6.63
CA CYS A 3 -19.58 -4.51 7.42
C CYS A 3 -18.13 -4.68 7.90
N GLY A 4 -17.65 -5.91 8.12
CA GLY A 4 -16.30 -6.17 8.66
C GLY A 4 -15.13 -5.94 7.71
N LEU A 5 -15.36 -5.92 6.38
CA LEU A 5 -14.28 -5.69 5.42
C LEU A 5 -13.73 -4.25 5.50
N ARG A 6 -14.52 -3.29 6.00
CA ARG A 6 -14.08 -1.90 6.10
C ARG A 6 -12.97 -1.70 7.16
N GLU A 7 -12.98 -2.56 8.18
CA GLU A 7 -12.03 -2.54 9.30
C GLU A 7 -10.77 -3.37 9.03
N ALA A 8 -10.81 -4.25 8.02
CA ALA A 8 -9.66 -5.07 7.66
C ALA A 8 -8.54 -4.22 7.05
N LYS A 9 -7.30 -4.65 7.29
CA LYS A 9 -6.09 -4.06 6.72
C LYS A 9 -5.78 -4.76 5.39
N PHE A 10 -5.74 -3.99 4.31
CA PHE A 10 -5.39 -4.50 2.99
C PHE A 10 -4.09 -3.90 2.49
N TRP A 11 -3.01 -4.67 2.52
CA TRP A 11 -1.73 -4.30 1.94
C TRP A 11 -1.84 -4.16 0.42
N ILE A 12 -1.19 -3.12 -0.09
CA ILE A 12 -0.94 -2.93 -1.52
C ILE A 12 0.57 -3.02 -1.77
N SER A 13 0.98 -3.18 -3.02
CA SER A 13 2.37 -3.38 -3.43
C SER A 13 3.26 -2.14 -3.30
N LEU A 14 2.87 -1.14 -2.50
CA LEU A 14 3.62 0.10 -2.31
C LEU A 14 4.43 0.04 -1.02
N TYR A 15 5.73 0.29 -1.13
CA TYR A 15 6.66 0.28 -0.02
C TYR A 15 7.67 1.42 -0.13
N ASN A 16 8.29 1.76 0.99
CA ASN A 16 9.42 2.68 1.02
C ASN A 16 10.73 1.89 0.91
N ASN A 17 11.50 2.16 -0.14
CA ASN A 17 12.77 1.47 -0.35
C ASN A 17 13.90 2.04 0.53
N LYS A 18 15.06 1.38 0.51
CA LYS A 18 16.27 1.80 1.24
C LYS A 18 16.78 3.21 0.87
N LYS A 19 16.31 3.79 -0.23
CA LYS A 19 16.64 5.16 -0.70
C LYS A 19 15.59 6.19 -0.26
N LEU A 20 14.72 5.83 0.69
CA LEU A 20 13.63 6.67 1.19
C LEU A 20 12.61 7.08 0.11
N LYS A 21 12.46 6.28 -0.94
CA LYS A 21 11.50 6.52 -2.04
C LYS A 21 10.35 5.54 -1.98
N TRP A 22 9.14 6.05 -2.21
CA TRP A 22 7.93 5.25 -2.38
C TRP A 22 7.88 4.65 -3.78
N VAL A 23 7.87 3.34 -3.85
CA VAL A 23 7.92 2.58 -5.11
C VAL A 23 6.95 1.41 -5.05
N TRP A 24 6.38 1.08 -6.20
CA TRP A 24 5.63 -0.16 -6.37
C TRP A 24 6.59 -1.36 -6.42
N LEU A 25 6.11 -2.56 -6.09
CA LEU A 25 6.89 -3.80 -6.20
C LEU A 25 7.44 -4.07 -7.60
N ASP A 26 6.79 -3.53 -8.65
CA ASP A 26 7.28 -3.62 -10.04
C ASP A 26 8.41 -2.62 -10.37
N GLY A 27 8.83 -1.80 -9.40
CA GLY A 27 9.89 -0.80 -9.54
C GLY A 27 9.42 0.57 -10.02
N THR A 28 8.14 0.71 -10.37
CA THR A 28 7.58 2.00 -10.80
C THR A 28 7.55 2.99 -9.63
N VAL A 29 8.04 4.21 -9.85
CA VAL A 29 8.03 5.26 -8.82
C VAL A 29 6.61 5.81 -8.65
N VAL A 30 6.17 5.97 -7.40
CA VAL A 30 4.85 6.55 -7.12
C VAL A 30 4.85 8.05 -7.33
N THR A 31 3.86 8.53 -8.09
CA THR A 31 3.46 9.93 -8.09
C THR A 31 2.55 10.21 -6.90
N LEU A 32 3.16 10.63 -5.79
CA LEU A 32 2.50 10.79 -4.48
C LEU A 32 1.29 11.73 -4.50
N HIS A 33 1.21 12.68 -5.44
CA HIS A 33 0.09 13.61 -5.52
C HIS A 33 -1.27 12.93 -5.79
N LYS A 34 -1.29 11.69 -6.29
CA LYS A 34 -2.53 10.92 -6.51
C LYS A 34 -2.95 10.05 -5.32
N LEU A 35 -2.06 9.83 -4.36
CA LEU A 35 -2.26 8.96 -3.19
C LEU A 35 -1.91 9.75 -1.94
N GLN A 36 -2.92 10.22 -1.21
CA GLN A 36 -2.70 10.88 0.08
C GLN A 36 -2.33 9.83 1.15
N ILE A 37 -1.05 9.47 1.21
CA ILE A 37 -0.52 8.50 2.16
C ILE A 37 -0.36 9.19 3.51
N GLN A 38 -1.05 8.67 4.52
CA GLN A 38 -0.87 9.08 5.91
C GLN A 38 0.35 8.37 6.52
N GLY A 39 1.04 9.00 7.48
CA GLY A 39 2.18 8.36 8.16
C GLY A 39 3.50 8.40 7.38
N LEU A 40 3.68 9.36 6.46
CA LEU A 40 4.91 9.52 5.68
C LEU A 40 6.16 9.88 6.51
N LYS A 41 6.00 10.34 7.76
CA LYS A 41 7.11 10.72 8.65
C LYS A 41 7.74 9.43 9.22
N ASN A 42 9.04 9.22 8.97
CA ASN A 42 9.82 8.00 9.26
C ASN A 42 9.46 6.79 8.39
N ALA A 43 9.86 6.86 7.12
CA ALA A 43 9.50 5.89 6.10
C ALA A 43 10.35 4.60 6.08
N ASN A 44 11.38 4.47 6.95
CA ASN A 44 12.22 3.27 6.94
C ASN A 44 11.39 2.02 7.23
N ASN A 45 11.47 1.02 6.35
CA ASN A 45 10.75 -0.25 6.43
C ASN A 45 9.20 -0.12 6.50
N LYS A 46 8.64 0.93 5.88
CA LYS A 46 7.19 1.12 5.82
C LYS A 46 6.58 0.55 4.54
N CYS A 47 5.45 -0.13 4.70
CA CYS A 47 4.56 -0.60 3.64
C CYS A 47 3.25 0.18 3.70
N VAL A 48 2.47 0.12 2.62
CA VAL A 48 1.19 0.84 2.55
C VAL A 48 0.02 -0.13 2.56
N HIS A 49 -0.98 0.18 3.36
CA HIS A 49 -2.25 -0.52 3.38
C HIS A 49 -3.44 0.44 3.22
N ILE A 50 -4.57 -0.13 2.82
CA ILE A 50 -5.86 0.52 2.79
C ILE A 50 -6.68 0.02 3.99
N LYS A 51 -7.22 0.95 4.78
CA LYS A 51 -8.14 0.67 5.90
C LYS A 51 -9.14 1.81 5.99
N HIS A 52 -10.43 1.51 6.13
CA HIS A 52 -11.49 2.55 6.12
C HIS A 52 -11.44 3.51 4.92
N GLY A 53 -10.94 3.06 3.76
CA GLY A 53 -10.75 3.90 2.57
C GLY A 53 -9.57 4.87 2.66
N GLN A 54 -8.79 4.83 3.75
CA GLN A 54 -7.58 5.62 3.93
C GLN A 54 -6.35 4.82 3.51
N VAL A 55 -5.38 5.51 2.94
CA VAL A 55 -4.08 4.95 2.54
C VAL A 55 -3.06 5.30 3.62
N VAL A 56 -2.52 4.29 4.29
CA VAL A 56 -1.71 4.47 5.51
C VAL A 56 -0.38 3.74 5.36
N ALA A 57 0.70 4.42 5.71
CA ALA A 57 2.03 3.83 5.85
C ALA A 57 2.22 3.25 7.25
N GLU A 58 2.67 2.01 7.33
CA GLU A 58 2.84 1.28 8.59
C GLU A 58 3.99 0.24 8.45
N ASP A 59 4.41 -0.40 9.54
CA ASP A 59 5.47 -1.40 9.49
C ASP A 59 5.03 -2.63 8.66
N CYS A 60 5.88 -3.03 7.71
CA CYS A 60 5.62 -4.17 6.83
C CYS A 60 5.43 -5.50 7.59
N GLN A 61 5.90 -5.62 8.83
CA GLN A 61 5.78 -6.85 9.64
C GLN A 61 4.37 -7.05 10.24
N ASN A 62 3.48 -6.07 10.12
CA ASN A 62 2.14 -6.18 10.67
C ASN A 62 1.23 -7.08 9.83
N ASN A 63 0.37 -7.83 10.51
CA ASN A 63 -0.58 -8.74 9.85
C ASN A 63 -1.69 -7.97 9.10
N GLY A 64 -2.12 -8.55 7.98
CA GLY A 64 -3.21 -8.04 7.14
C GLY A 64 -3.43 -8.91 5.91
N TYR A 65 -4.44 -8.57 5.12
CA TYR A 65 -4.73 -9.20 3.84
C TYR A 65 -3.99 -8.47 2.72
N CYS A 66 -3.80 -9.11 1.57
CA CYS A 66 -3.18 -8.49 0.40
C CYS A 66 -4.21 -8.28 -0.71
N ILE A 67 -4.16 -7.14 -1.39
CA ILE A 67 -4.86 -6.94 -2.66
C ILE A 67 -3.88 -7.24 -3.80
N CYS A 68 -4.21 -8.24 -4.60
CA CYS A 68 -3.40 -8.65 -5.74
C CYS A 68 -3.96 -8.08 -7.05
N LYS A 69 -3.08 -7.74 -8.00
CA LYS A 69 -3.42 -7.36 -9.37
C LYS A 69 -3.07 -8.52 -10.31
N LYS A 70 -3.98 -8.88 -11.21
CA LYS A 70 -3.72 -9.74 -12.36
C LYS A 70 -4.06 -8.97 -13.62
N ILE A 71 -3.14 -8.92 -14.59
CA ILE A 71 -3.40 -8.35 -15.91
C ILE A 71 -4.11 -9.42 -16.74
N ILE A 72 -5.24 -9.06 -17.35
CA ILE A 72 -5.94 -9.92 -18.31
C ILE A 72 -5.55 -9.40 -19.69
N TYR A 73 -4.94 -10.26 -20.50
CA TYR A 73 -4.71 -9.98 -21.91
C TYR A 73 -5.94 -10.47 -22.68
N LEU A 74 -6.46 -9.61 -23.56
CA LEU A 74 -7.49 -10.00 -24.53
C LEU A 74 -6.74 -10.47 -25.77
N ASP A 75 -6.95 -11.73 -26.14
CA ASP A 75 -6.48 -12.31 -27.40
C ASP A 75 -7.22 -11.70 -28.60
#